data_AF-A0A0H5SJ33-F1
#
_entry.id   AF-A0A0H5SJ33-F1
#
_cell.length_a   1.000
_cell.length_b   1.000
_cell.length_c   1.000
_cell.angle_alpha   90.00
_cell.angle_beta   90.00
_cell.angle_gamma   90.00
#
_symmetry.space_group_name_H-M   'P 1'
#
loop_
_entity.id
_entity.type
_entity.pdbx_description
1 polymer ?
#
loop_
_entity_poly.entity_id
_entity_poly.type
_entity_poly.pdbx_seq_one_letter_code
_entity_poly.pdbx_strand_id
1 'polypeptide(L)' 'MGYLSASQAANKWNISQRRVQVLCSEGRIEGAFKVGEVWAIPDDAPL' A
#
# COMPACT_ATOMS: atom_id res chain seq x y z
N MET A 1 -4.47 -14.24 1.14
CA MET A 1 -3.40 -13.24 1.02
C MET A 1 -3.53 -12.61 -0.34
N GLY A 2 -4.33 -11.56 -0.43
CA GLY A 2 -4.43 -10.71 -1.60
C GLY A 2 -3.46 -9.55 -1.50
N TYR A 3 -3.13 -8.94 -2.63
CA TYR A 3 -2.45 -7.65 -2.64
C TYR A 3 -3.42 -6.58 -3.13
N LEU A 4 -3.39 -5.44 -2.47
CA LEU A 4 -4.07 -4.22 -2.83
C LEU A 4 -3.09 -3.33 -3.59
N SER A 5 -3.59 -2.63 -4.60
CA SER A 5 -2.88 -1.49 -5.15
C SER A 5 -2.83 -0.34 -4.15
N ALA A 6 -1.93 0.62 -4.35
CA ALA A 6 -1.92 1.85 -3.55
C ALA A 6 -3.27 2.60 -3.54
N SER A 7 -4.06 2.54 -4.63
CA SER A 7 -5.37 3.17 -4.68
C SER A 7 -6.43 2.38 -3.91
N GLN A 8 -6.38 1.05 -3.95
CA GLN A 8 -7.29 0.21 -3.16
C GLN A 8 -7.01 0.33 -1.65
N ALA A 9 -5.74 0.31 -1.27
CA ALA A 9 -5.33 0.54 0.12
C ALA A 9 -5.71 1.95 0.61
N ALA A 10 -5.56 2.97 -0.25
CA ALA A 10 -5.99 4.34 0.05
C ALA A 10 -7.48 4.43 0.38
N ASN A 11 -8.33 3.77 -0.42
CA ASN A 11 -9.77 3.69 -0.16
C ASN A 11 -10.08 2.93 1.14
N LYS A 12 -9.41 1.80 1.39
CA LYS A 12 -9.60 0.98 2.59
C LYS A 12 -9.22 1.73 3.87
N TRP A 13 -8.15 2.51 3.82
CA TRP A 13 -7.60 3.25 4.96
C TRP A 13 -8.11 4.69 5.07
N ASN A 14 -8.95 5.13 4.14
CA ASN A 14 -9.47 6.50 4.07
C ASN A 14 -8.36 7.57 4.11
N ILE A 15 -7.25 7.32 3.39
CA ILE A 15 -6.13 8.25 3.23
C ILE A 15 -5.82 8.45 1.74
N SER A 16 -5.05 9.49 1.41
CA SER A 16 -4.70 9.71 0.01
C SER A 16 -3.74 8.63 -0.53
N GLN A 17 -3.87 8.30 -1.81
CA GLN A 17 -2.94 7.39 -2.49
C GLN A 17 -1.48 7.84 -2.37
N ARG A 18 -1.24 9.16 -2.40
CA ARG A 18 0.09 9.73 -2.15
C ARG A 18 0.62 9.34 -0.77
N ARG A 19 -0.22 9.40 0.27
CA ARG A 19 0.18 8.99 1.63
C ARG A 19 0.53 7.51 1.68
N VAL A 20 -0.27 6.67 1.03
CA VAL A 20 0.02 5.23 0.91
C VAL A 20 1.37 4.98 0.25
N GLN A 21 1.65 5.64 -0.88
CA GLN A 21 2.93 5.51 -1.57
C GLN A 21 4.12 5.94 -0.70
N VAL A 22 3.96 7.01 0.08
CA VAL A 22 4.98 7.46 1.04
C VAL A 22 5.21 6.39 2.11
N LEU A 23 4.16 5.85 2.72
CA LEU A 23 4.28 4.78 3.73
C LEU A 23 4.97 3.53 3.17
N CYS A 24 4.65 3.15 1.94
CA CYS A 24 5.32 2.03 1.27
C CYS A 24 6.81 2.34 1.01
N SER A 25 7.13 3.55 0.54
CA SER A 25 8.51 3.96 0.29
C SER A 25 9.35 4.14 1.56
N GLU A 26 8.71 4.50 2.68
CA GLU A 26 9.34 4.59 4.01
C GLU A 26 9.49 3.21 4.68
N GLY A 27 9.01 2.13 4.05
CA GLY A 27 9.07 0.78 4.61
C GLY A 27 8.15 0.58 5.82
N ARG A 28 7.13 1.44 5.98
CA ARG A 28 6.19 1.39 7.11
C ARG A 28 5.10 0.34 6.97
N ILE A 29 4.90 -0.16 5.75
CA ILE A 29 3.94 -1.23 5.46
C ILE A 29 4.74 -2.49 5.19
N GLU A 30 4.72 -3.40 6.16
CA GLU A 30 5.42 -4.67 6.06
C GLU A 30 4.85 -5.51 4.91
N GLY A 31 5.73 -6.13 4.13
CA GLY A 31 5.33 -6.92 2.96
C GLY A 31 4.87 -6.11 1.74
N ALA A 32 4.87 -4.77 1.79
CA ALA A 32 4.64 -3.96 0.59
C ALA A 32 5.86 -3.96 -0.34
N PHE A 33 5.64 -4.19 -1.63
CA PHE A 33 6.69 -4.14 -2.65
C PHE A 33 6.19 -3.51 -3.95
N LYS A 34 7.11 -3.08 -4.81
CA LYS A 34 6.78 -2.56 -6.14
C LYS A 34 6.81 -3.65 -7.19
N VAL A 35 5.78 -3.67 -8.04
CA VAL A 35 5.70 -4.44 -9.27
C VAL A 35 5.60 -3.45 -10.43
N GLY A 36 6.74 -3.18 -11.08
CA GLY A 36 6.85 -2.08 -12.03
C GLY A 36 6.59 -0.73 -11.36
N GLU A 37 5.55 -0.02 -11.81
CA GLU A 37 5.14 1.28 -11.25
C GLU A 37 4.07 1.17 -10.15
N VAL A 38 3.53 -0.03 -9.91
CA VAL A 38 2.42 -0.26 -8.96
C VAL A 38 2.96 -0.81 -7.65
N TRP A 39 2.40 -0.33 -6.53
CA TRP A 39 2.63 -0.94 -5.22
C TRP A 39 1.67 -2.11 -5.02
N ALA A 40 2.23 -3.27 -4.67
CA ALA A 40 1.53 -4.40 -4.11
C ALA A 40 1.60 -4.31 -2.59
N ILE A 41 0.45 -4.11 -1.94
CA ILE A 41 0.32 -3.91 -0.49
C ILE A 41 -0.47 -5.10 0.06
N PRO A 42 0.01 -5.81 1.09
CA PRO A 42 -0.76 -6.92 1.66
C PRO A 42 -2.15 -6.46 2.12
N ASP A 43 -3.18 -7.25 1.81
CA ASP A 43 -4.56 -6.92 2.17
C ASP A 43 -4.82 -6.97 3.69
N ASP A 44 -3.99 -7.70 4.42
CA ASP A 44 -3.95 -7.83 5.87
C ASP A 44 -2.99 -6.85 6.56
N ALA A 45 -2.29 -5.99 5.80
CA ALA A 45 -1.38 -5.02 6.39
C ALA A 45 -2.12 -4.06 7.35
N PRO A 46 -1.70 -3.96 8.61
CA PRO A 46 -2.19 -2.93 9.51
C PRO A 46 -1.66 -1.56 9.04
N LEU A 47 -2.53 -0.56 9.01
CA LEU A 47 -2.12 0.84 8.81
C LEU A 47 -1.43 1.38 10.07
#